data_AF-A0A938L1Q3-F1
#
_entry.id   AF-A0A938L1Q3-F1
#
_cell.length_a   1.000
_cell.length_b   1.000
_cell.length_c   1.000
_cell.angle_alpha   90.00
_cell.angle_beta   90.00
_cell.angle_gamma   90.00
#
_symmetry.space_group_name_H-M   'P 1'
#
loop_
_entity.id
_entity.type
_entity.pdbx_description
1 polymer ?
#
loop_
_entity_poly.entity_id
_entity_poly.type
_entity_poly.pdbx_seq_one_letter_code
_entity_poly.pdbx_strand_id
1 'polypeptide(L)'
;MTNPASALQPAIDALEKDLAELERQGNALLTSINVLRAKAGLPPRPGGWSSSSTESAIRPDVGYSPLPIHSDTFLGKRMGSAAREYLDMRKTAGGDAPATVREIFDALKGGGFDFKSKDDGNAIIVLRAMLRKNSSMFHKLQNGKYGLRAWYPNLKPPKANASDSENAHDDSGDGAETEAADTKKASAA
;
A
#
# COMPACT_ATOMS: atom_id res chain seq x y z
N MET A 1 6.82 13.97 48.67
CA MET A 1 7.64 13.99 47.44
C MET A 1 6.79 14.57 46.33
N THR A 2 7.00 15.83 45.96
CA THR A 2 6.23 16.52 44.92
C THR A 2 6.64 15.98 43.55
N ASN A 3 5.68 15.49 42.77
CA ASN A 3 5.94 14.89 41.47
C ASN A 3 6.41 15.98 40.48
N PRO A 4 7.57 15.83 39.80
CA PRO A 4 8.11 16.85 38.89
C PRO A 4 7.15 17.23 37.74
N ALA A 5 6.22 16.34 37.38
CA ALA A 5 5.16 16.63 36.42
C ALA A 5 4.24 17.78 36.86
N SER A 6 3.95 17.92 38.16
CA SER A 6 3.06 18.98 38.67
C SER A 6 3.67 20.38 38.60
N ALA A 7 5.01 20.47 38.58
CA ALA A 7 5.71 21.75 38.47
C ALA A 7 5.69 22.33 37.05
N LEU A 8 5.55 21.47 36.03
CA LEU A 8 5.54 21.86 34.61
C LEU A 8 4.12 22.06 34.06
N GLN A 9 3.09 21.58 34.76
CA GLN A 9 1.69 21.72 34.36
C GLN A 9 1.27 23.15 33.98
N PRO A 10 1.58 24.21 34.76
CA PRO A 10 1.16 25.57 34.37
C PRO A 10 1.84 26.08 33.11
N ALA A 11 3.05 25.59 32.79
CA ALA A 11 3.74 25.92 31.55
C ALA A 11 3.14 25.17 30.34
N ILE A 12 2.71 23.92 30.55
CA ILE A 12 1.99 23.14 29.53
C ILE A 12 0.66 23.80 29.21
N ASP A 13 -0.13 24.16 30.23
CA ASP A 13 -1.44 24.80 30.05
C ASP A 13 -1.32 26.16 29.32
N ALA A 14 -0.25 26.92 29.60
CA ALA A 14 0.04 28.17 28.88
C ALA A 14 0.35 27.91 27.40
N LEU A 15 1.19 26.91 27.09
CA LEU A 15 1.53 26.55 25.71
C LEU A 15 0.34 25.99 24.92
N GLU A 16 -0.55 25.24 25.57
CA GLU A 16 -1.78 24.75 24.93
C GLU A 16 -2.74 25.91 24.58
N LYS A 17 -2.81 26.92 25.46
CA LYS A 17 -3.59 28.13 25.20
C LYS A 17 -3.01 28.94 24.04
N ASP A 18 -1.69 29.08 23.98
CA ASP A 18 -1.00 29.76 22.89
C ASP A 18 -1.17 29.01 21.57
N LEU A 19 -1.13 27.67 21.60
CA LEU A 19 -1.42 26.82 20.44
C LEU A 19 -2.84 27.08 19.91
N ALA A 20 -3.84 27.09 20.79
CA ALA A 20 -5.23 27.34 20.40
C ALA A 20 -5.41 28.73 19.75
N GLU A 21 -4.70 29.75 20.25
CA GLU A 21 -4.72 31.10 19.67
C GLU A 21 -4.07 31.12 18.27
N LEU A 22 -2.92 30.47 18.11
CA LEU A 22 -2.24 30.35 16.82
C LEU A 22 -3.08 29.58 15.79
N GLU A 23 -3.77 28.52 16.22
CA GLU A 23 -4.70 27.79 15.35
C GLU A 23 -5.86 28.67 14.88
N ARG A 24 -6.41 29.51 15.76
CA ARG A 24 -7.44 30.48 15.40
C ARG A 24 -6.94 31.48 14.36
N GLN A 25 -5.72 32.00 14.55
CA GLN A 25 -5.09 32.92 13.61
C GLN A 25 -4.84 32.27 12.24
N GLY A 26 -4.34 31.03 12.24
CA GLY A 26 -4.12 30.25 11.03
C GLY A 26 -5.40 29.99 10.24
N ASN A 27 -6.48 29.62 10.93
CA ASN A 27 -7.80 29.43 10.31
C ASN A 27 -8.38 30.75 9.75
N ALA A 28 -8.20 31.87 10.44
CA ALA A 28 -8.60 33.18 9.93
C ALA A 28 -7.84 33.57 8.67
N LEU A 29 -6.53 33.31 8.64
CA LEU A 29 -5.68 33.56 7.47
C LEU A 29 -6.05 32.67 6.28
N LEU A 30 -6.35 31.38 6.50
CA LEU A 30 -6.81 30.52 5.41
C LEU A 30 -8.15 30.97 4.84
N THR A 31 -9.05 31.44 5.69
CA THR A 31 -10.33 32.00 5.25
C THR A 31 -10.10 33.21 4.36
N SER A 32 -9.21 34.13 4.76
CA SER A 32 -8.87 35.29 3.93
C SER A 32 -8.19 34.90 2.60
N ILE A 33 -7.29 33.92 2.61
CA ILE A 33 -6.66 33.37 1.40
C ILE A 33 -7.72 32.78 0.45
N ASN A 34 -8.69 32.01 0.97
CA ASN A 34 -9.73 31.42 0.16
C ASN A 34 -10.67 32.49 -0.44
N VAL A 35 -10.94 33.57 0.29
CA VAL A 35 -11.67 34.74 -0.24
C VAL A 35 -10.88 35.40 -1.38
N LEU A 36 -9.58 35.58 -1.23
CA LEU A 36 -8.73 36.15 -2.28
C LEU A 36 -8.65 35.25 -3.51
N ARG A 37 -8.56 33.93 -3.33
CA ARG A 37 -8.59 32.95 -4.42
C ARG A 37 -9.92 32.98 -5.17
N ALA A 38 -11.04 33.05 -4.46
CA ALA A 38 -12.36 33.19 -5.06
C ALA A 38 -12.47 34.47 -5.91
N LYS A 39 -11.97 35.60 -5.40
CA LYS A 39 -11.88 36.86 -6.17
C LYS A 39 -11.01 36.76 -7.42
N ALA A 40 -9.97 35.94 -7.37
CA ALA A 40 -9.07 35.68 -8.49
C ALA A 40 -9.54 34.52 -9.40
N GLY A 41 -10.75 33.97 -9.20
CA GLY A 41 -11.30 32.88 -10.01
C GLY A 41 -10.62 31.52 -9.82
N LEU A 42 -9.81 31.37 -8.77
CA LEU A 42 -9.11 30.13 -8.44
C LEU A 42 -9.93 29.30 -7.44
N PRO A 43 -9.90 27.96 -7.55
CA PRO A 43 -10.54 27.09 -6.57
C PRO A 43 -9.90 27.26 -5.18
N PRO A 44 -10.64 27.01 -4.08
CA PRO A 44 -10.10 27.11 -2.72
C PRO A 44 -8.91 26.17 -2.50
N ARG A 45 -8.03 26.50 -1.55
CA ARG A 45 -6.84 25.69 -1.28
C ARG A 45 -7.25 24.32 -0.70
N PRO A 46 -6.76 23.20 -1.27
CA PRO A 46 -6.92 21.88 -0.65
C PRO A 46 -6.04 21.77 0.61
N GLY A 47 -6.61 21.32 1.72
CA GLY A 47 -5.94 21.15 3.02
C GLY A 47 -6.09 22.37 3.95
N GLY A 48 -6.81 22.17 5.06
CA GLY A 48 -7.00 23.18 6.12
C GLY A 48 -5.77 23.28 7.03
N TRP A 49 -5.76 24.31 7.90
CA TRP A 49 -4.64 24.62 8.79
C TRP A 49 -4.35 23.48 9.77
N SER A 50 -5.41 22.78 10.19
CA SER A 50 -5.35 21.55 10.97
C SER A 50 -5.61 20.34 10.08
N SER A 51 -4.74 20.13 9.09
CA SER A 51 -4.41 18.75 8.75
C SER A 51 -3.33 18.36 9.72
N SER A 52 -3.74 17.71 10.82
CA SER A 52 -2.88 17.00 11.77
C SER A 52 -1.45 16.85 11.26
N SER A 53 -0.58 17.70 11.76
CA SER A 53 0.87 17.54 11.72
C SER A 53 1.26 16.37 12.63
N THR A 54 0.63 15.21 12.43
CA THR A 54 1.35 13.94 12.49
C THR A 54 2.06 13.78 11.14
N GLU A 55 2.84 14.80 10.77
CA GLU A 55 3.92 14.66 9.83
C GLU A 55 4.91 13.71 10.49
N SER A 56 4.81 12.44 10.11
CA SER A 56 6.01 11.71 9.71
C SER A 56 6.70 12.52 8.63
N ALA A 57 7.43 13.56 9.04
CA ALA A 57 8.47 14.15 8.25
C ALA A 57 9.54 13.05 8.08
N ILE A 58 9.64 12.48 6.89
CA ILE A 58 10.87 12.15 6.15
C ILE A 58 10.44 11.69 4.74
N ARG A 59 10.19 12.64 3.83
CA ARG A 59 10.88 12.83 2.53
C ARG A 59 10.03 13.61 1.52
N PRO A 60 10.62 14.59 0.81
CA PRO A 60 10.02 15.17 -0.38
C PRO A 60 10.40 14.29 -1.56
N ASP A 61 9.62 13.25 -1.86
CA ASP A 61 9.70 12.60 -3.16
C ASP A 61 8.40 11.85 -3.45
N VAL A 62 7.76 12.20 -4.56
CA VAL A 62 6.57 11.59 -5.17
C VAL A 62 5.23 11.84 -4.44
N GLY A 63 4.25 12.39 -5.15
CA GLY A 63 2.89 12.73 -4.68
C GLY A 63 2.07 11.57 -4.14
N TYR A 64 2.39 11.16 -2.91
CA TYR A 64 1.73 10.10 -2.16
C TYR A 64 0.51 10.67 -1.43
N SER A 65 -0.69 10.34 -1.91
CA SER A 65 -1.91 10.43 -1.11
C SER A 65 -2.31 9.00 -0.75
N PRO A 66 -2.20 8.57 0.52
CA PRO A 66 -2.64 7.25 0.94
C PRO A 66 -4.15 7.15 0.74
N LEU A 67 -4.57 6.16 -0.04
CA LEU A 67 -5.98 5.84 -0.19
C LEU A 67 -6.53 5.34 1.16
N PRO A 68 -7.77 5.66 1.53
CA PRO A 68 -8.42 5.06 2.69
C PRO A 68 -8.71 3.58 2.39
N ILE A 69 -7.76 2.71 2.70
CA ILE A 69 -7.87 1.26 2.58
C ILE A 69 -8.33 0.72 3.93
N HIS A 70 -9.40 -0.08 3.93
CA HIS A 70 -9.87 -0.78 5.13
C HIS A 70 -8.90 -1.93 5.48
N SER A 71 -8.67 -2.16 6.77
CA SER A 71 -7.68 -3.13 7.26
C SER A 71 -7.96 -4.60 6.91
N ASP A 72 -9.14 -4.91 6.40
CA ASP A 72 -9.61 -6.23 5.99
C ASP A 72 -9.76 -6.38 4.46
N THR A 73 -9.42 -5.34 3.70
CA THR A 73 -9.62 -5.29 2.24
C THR A 73 -8.93 -6.46 1.51
N PHE A 74 -7.77 -6.91 1.99
CA PHE A 74 -6.94 -7.91 1.30
C PHE A 74 -6.84 -9.27 2.02
N LEU A 75 -7.67 -9.51 3.04
CA LEU A 75 -7.64 -10.75 3.80
C LEU A 75 -7.99 -11.97 2.92
N GLY A 76 -7.14 -13.00 2.93
CA GLY A 76 -7.36 -14.26 2.19
C GLY A 76 -7.25 -14.16 0.66
N LYS A 77 -6.96 -12.97 0.10
CA LYS A 77 -6.79 -12.78 -1.35
C LYS A 77 -5.44 -13.33 -1.82
N ARG A 78 -5.33 -13.67 -3.10
CA ARG A 78 -4.03 -13.97 -3.74
C ARG A 78 -3.27 -12.66 -3.97
N MET A 79 -1.95 -12.67 -3.75
CA MET A 79 -1.08 -11.48 -3.86
C MET A 79 -1.26 -10.70 -5.18
N GLY A 80 -1.40 -11.41 -6.30
CA GLY A 80 -1.64 -10.79 -7.61
C GLY A 80 -2.99 -10.08 -7.72
N SER A 81 -4.05 -10.68 -7.16
CA SER A 81 -5.39 -10.08 -7.13
C SER A 81 -5.43 -8.85 -6.22
N ALA A 82 -4.81 -8.94 -5.03
CA ALA A 82 -4.74 -7.83 -4.09
C ALA A 82 -3.95 -6.64 -4.67
N ALA A 83 -2.81 -6.90 -5.32
CA ALA A 83 -2.03 -5.86 -5.99
C ALA A 83 -2.79 -5.21 -7.16
N ARG A 84 -3.58 -5.99 -7.91
CA ARG A 84 -4.44 -5.48 -8.99
C ARG A 84 -5.53 -4.56 -8.44
N GLU A 85 -6.23 -5.01 -7.41
CA GLU A 85 -7.32 -4.27 -6.78
C GLU A 85 -6.83 -2.95 -6.19
N TYR A 86 -5.68 -2.96 -5.50
CA TYR A 86 -5.05 -1.72 -5.02
C TYR A 86 -4.76 -0.73 -6.15
N LEU A 87 -4.17 -1.19 -7.27
CA LEU A 87 -3.89 -0.31 -8.41
C LEU A 87 -5.18 0.24 -9.03
N ASP A 88 -6.24 -0.56 -9.09
CA ASP A 88 -7.54 -0.14 -9.63
C ASP A 88 -8.25 0.88 -8.72
N MET A 89 -8.21 0.66 -7.40
CA MET A 89 -8.65 1.65 -6.40
C MET A 89 -7.90 2.97 -6.57
N ARG A 90 -6.58 2.92 -6.79
CA ARG A 90 -5.75 4.11 -6.99
C ARG A 90 -6.10 4.87 -8.26
N LYS A 91 -6.42 4.15 -9.33
CA LYS A 91 -6.89 4.76 -10.57
C LYS A 91 -8.26 5.43 -10.40
N THR A 92 -9.16 4.76 -9.66
CA THR A 92 -10.52 5.24 -9.41
C THR A 92 -10.54 6.48 -8.51
N ALA A 93 -9.61 6.57 -7.55
CA ALA A 93 -9.43 7.73 -6.69
C ALA A 93 -8.86 8.98 -7.39
N GLY A 94 -8.59 8.91 -8.71
CA GLY A 94 -8.22 10.08 -9.51
C GLY A 94 -6.79 10.58 -9.33
N GLY A 95 -5.95 9.86 -8.57
CA GLY A 95 -4.53 10.20 -8.36
C GLY A 95 -3.58 9.63 -9.43
N ASP A 96 -2.27 9.84 -9.21
CA ASP A 96 -1.20 9.17 -9.96
C ASP A 96 -1.34 7.65 -9.83
N ALA A 97 -1.91 7.01 -10.85
CA ALA A 97 -2.27 5.59 -10.79
C ALA A 97 -1.06 4.62 -10.66
N PRO A 98 0.08 4.82 -11.35
CA PRO A 98 1.22 3.91 -11.27
C PRO A 98 1.92 3.97 -9.90
N ALA A 99 2.15 2.82 -9.27
CA ALA A 99 2.74 2.71 -7.93
C ALA A 99 4.09 1.98 -7.95
N THR A 100 5.03 2.40 -7.12
CA THR A 100 6.27 1.68 -6.84
C THR A 100 5.97 0.38 -6.07
N VAL A 101 6.93 -0.57 -6.12
CA VAL A 101 6.79 -1.85 -5.40
C VAL A 101 6.60 -1.63 -3.90
N ARG A 102 7.27 -0.62 -3.34
CA ARG A 102 7.19 -0.29 -1.91
C ARG A 102 5.81 0.25 -1.55
N GLU A 103 5.26 1.17 -2.35
CA GLU A 103 3.90 1.67 -2.14
C GLU A 103 2.85 0.55 -2.21
N ILE A 104 2.99 -0.40 -3.14
CA ILE A 104 2.09 -1.56 -3.22
C ILE A 104 2.25 -2.44 -1.97
N PHE A 105 3.48 -2.68 -1.54
CA PHE A 105 3.76 -3.48 -0.34
C PHE A 105 3.13 -2.87 0.91
N ASP A 106 3.37 -1.58 1.14
CA ASP A 106 2.87 -0.86 2.31
C ASP A 106 1.34 -0.81 2.32
N ALA A 107 0.72 -0.60 1.16
CA ALA A 107 -0.75 -0.61 1.01
C ALA A 107 -1.36 -2.00 1.26
N LEU A 108 -0.72 -3.07 0.76
CA LEU A 108 -1.17 -4.44 1.02
C LEU A 108 -1.05 -4.80 2.50
N LYS A 109 0.06 -4.44 3.13
CA LYS A 109 0.29 -4.65 4.57
C LYS A 109 -0.72 -3.86 5.41
N GLY A 110 -1.01 -2.60 5.04
CA GLY A 110 -2.02 -1.78 5.70
C GLY A 110 -3.46 -2.28 5.52
N GLY A 111 -3.76 -2.94 4.39
CA GLY A 111 -5.05 -3.57 4.12
C GLY A 111 -5.18 -5.02 4.59
N GLY A 112 -4.29 -5.49 5.48
CA GLY A 112 -4.40 -6.78 6.16
C GLY A 112 -3.95 -7.99 5.33
N PHE A 113 -3.13 -7.79 4.31
CA PHE A 113 -2.57 -8.90 3.55
C PHE A 113 -1.49 -9.64 4.34
N ASP A 114 -1.64 -10.97 4.48
CA ASP A 114 -0.66 -11.83 5.13
C ASP A 114 0.46 -12.23 4.15
N PHE A 115 1.59 -11.52 4.24
CA PHE A 115 2.83 -11.98 3.63
C PHE A 115 3.38 -13.11 4.51
N LYS A 116 3.27 -14.36 4.05
CA LYS A 116 3.88 -15.57 4.66
C LYS A 116 5.43 -15.55 4.70
N SER A 117 6.04 -14.38 4.83
CA SER A 117 7.47 -14.14 4.88
C SER A 117 7.85 -13.67 6.28
N LYS A 118 8.97 -14.16 6.78
CA LYS A 118 9.50 -13.79 8.11
C LYS A 118 10.11 -12.39 8.14
N ASP A 119 10.43 -11.84 6.97
CA ASP A 119 11.06 -10.54 6.78
C ASP A 119 10.36 -9.74 5.68
N ASP A 120 10.14 -8.45 5.93
CA ASP A 120 9.55 -7.49 5.00
C ASP A 120 10.41 -7.37 3.72
N GLY A 121 11.75 -7.46 3.86
CA GLY A 121 12.66 -7.42 2.70
C GLY A 121 12.39 -8.56 1.73
N ASN A 122 12.24 -9.79 2.24
CA ASN A 122 11.88 -10.96 1.45
C ASN A 122 10.49 -10.83 0.81
N ALA A 123 9.51 -10.30 1.56
CA ALA A 123 8.17 -10.07 1.05
C ALA A 123 8.16 -9.10 -0.14
N ILE A 124 8.97 -8.03 -0.09
CA ILE A 124 9.12 -7.07 -1.19
C ILE A 124 9.77 -7.72 -2.43
N ILE A 125 10.77 -8.59 -2.23
CA ILE A 125 11.42 -9.33 -3.32
C ILE A 125 10.41 -10.26 -4.01
N VAL A 126 9.63 -11.01 -3.21
CA VAL A 126 8.57 -11.90 -3.70
C VAL A 126 7.49 -11.12 -4.45
N LEU A 127 7.06 -9.97 -3.92
CA LEU A 127 6.12 -9.07 -4.58
C LEU A 127 6.66 -8.58 -5.92
N ARG A 128 7.92 -8.12 -5.96
CA ARG A 128 8.59 -7.68 -7.19
C ARG A 128 8.69 -8.80 -8.23
N ALA A 129 9.06 -10.01 -7.80
CA ALA A 129 9.14 -11.17 -8.68
C ALA A 129 7.77 -11.52 -9.28
N MET A 130 6.71 -11.48 -8.48
CA MET A 130 5.33 -11.71 -8.94
C MET A 130 4.89 -10.66 -9.95
N LEU A 131 5.12 -9.37 -9.69
CA LEU A 131 4.79 -8.29 -10.62
C LEU A 131 5.51 -8.43 -11.97
N ARG A 132 6.76 -8.92 -11.95
CA ARG A 132 7.54 -9.18 -13.18
C ARG A 132 7.03 -10.40 -13.95
N LYS A 133 6.70 -11.49 -13.26
CA LYS A 133 6.18 -12.73 -13.87
C LYS A 133 4.79 -12.52 -14.47
N ASN A 134 3.94 -11.74 -13.83
CA ASN A 134 2.59 -11.43 -14.29
C ASN A 134 2.54 -10.23 -15.23
N SER A 135 3.45 -10.19 -16.22
CA SER A 135 3.56 -9.11 -17.21
C SER A 135 2.35 -8.99 -18.17
N SER A 136 1.48 -10.00 -18.17
CA SER A 136 0.19 -9.97 -18.85
C SER A 136 -0.79 -9.00 -18.18
N MET A 137 -0.72 -8.84 -16.85
CA MET A 137 -1.61 -7.97 -16.08
C MET A 137 -0.93 -6.67 -15.67
N PHE A 138 0.37 -6.72 -15.34
CA PHE A 138 1.14 -5.58 -14.86
C PHE A 138 2.15 -5.10 -15.90
N HIS A 139 2.35 -3.79 -15.98
CA HIS A 139 3.37 -3.18 -16.81
C HIS A 139 4.31 -2.33 -15.95
N LYS A 140 5.62 -2.53 -16.12
CA LYS A 140 6.65 -1.71 -15.50
C LYS A 140 6.95 -0.52 -16.40
N LEU A 141 6.76 0.69 -15.86
CA LEU A 141 7.09 1.94 -16.54
C LEU A 141 8.60 2.23 -16.43
N GLN A 142 9.09 3.13 -17.31
CA GLN A 142 10.50 3.55 -17.31
C GLN A 142 10.93 4.24 -16.01
N ASN A 143 9.98 4.85 -15.29
CA ASN A 143 10.18 5.46 -13.97
C ASN A 143 10.25 4.44 -12.82
N GLY A 144 10.24 3.13 -13.11
CA GLY A 144 10.30 2.08 -12.09
C GLY A 144 8.99 1.80 -11.35
N LYS A 145 7.90 2.49 -11.71
CA LYS A 145 6.55 2.24 -11.19
C LYS A 145 5.86 1.12 -11.97
N TYR A 146 4.85 0.53 -11.34
CA TYR A 146 4.00 -0.51 -11.91
C TYR A 146 2.59 0.03 -12.09
N GLY A 147 1.99 -0.27 -13.25
CA GLY A 147 0.59 0.00 -13.53
C GLY A 147 -0.10 -1.21 -14.13
N LEU A 148 -1.42 -1.16 -14.25
CA LEU A 148 -2.17 -2.20 -14.95
C LEU A 148 -2.00 -2.04 -16.46
N ARG A 149 -1.81 -3.16 -17.15
CA ARG A 149 -1.70 -3.17 -18.62
C ARG A 149 -2.98 -2.66 -19.29
N ALA A 150 -4.13 -2.87 -18.67
CA ALA A 150 -5.42 -2.38 -19.13
C ALA A 150 -5.48 -0.84 -19.28
N TRP A 151 -4.63 -0.09 -18.57
CA TRP A 151 -4.56 1.38 -18.69
C TRP A 151 -3.81 1.85 -19.94
N TYR A 152 -3.12 0.94 -20.63
CA TYR A 152 -2.20 1.27 -21.72
C TYR A 152 -2.54 0.45 -22.98
N PRO A 153 -3.62 0.79 -23.71
CA PRO A 153 -4.09 0.04 -24.88
C PRO A 153 -3.07 0.00 -26.03
N ASN A 154 -2.15 0.96 -26.10
CA ASN A 154 -1.15 1.06 -27.18
C ASN A 154 0.11 0.21 -26.93
N LEU A 155 0.20 -0.56 -25.85
CA LEU A 155 1.37 -1.39 -25.58
C LEU A 155 1.37 -2.63 -26.47
N LYS A 156 2.54 -2.94 -27.07
CA LYS A 156 2.76 -4.21 -27.76
C LYS A 156 2.36 -5.40 -26.85
N PRO A 157 1.66 -6.42 -27.38
CA PRO A 157 1.30 -7.60 -26.61
C PRO A 157 2.57 -8.22 -26.00
N PRO A 158 2.49 -8.76 -24.77
CA PRO A 158 3.64 -9.38 -24.15
C PRO A 158 4.11 -10.53 -25.04
N LYS A 159 5.42 -10.57 -25.33
CA LYS A 159 6.03 -11.78 -25.91
C LYS A 159 5.76 -12.91 -24.92
N ALA A 160 5.03 -13.93 -25.33
CA ALA A 160 4.99 -15.19 -24.60
C ALA A 160 6.45 -15.66 -24.38
N ASN A 161 6.77 -16.08 -23.17
CA ASN A 161 8.12 -16.44 -22.75
C ASN A 161 8.70 -17.51 -23.69
N ALA A 162 9.66 -17.11 -24.53
CA ALA A 162 10.56 -18.02 -25.22
C ALA A 162 11.92 -17.91 -24.54
N SER A 163 12.15 -18.76 -23.54
CA SER A 163 13.42 -19.38 -23.19
C SER A 163 13.29 -20.07 -21.83
N ASP A 164 12.72 -21.28 -21.88
CA ASP A 164 13.16 -22.39 -21.04
C ASP A 164 13.89 -23.34 -22.00
N SER A 165 15.19 -23.53 -21.80
CA SER A 165 16.02 -24.66 -22.25
C SER A 165 17.50 -24.30 -22.10
N GLU A 166 18.09 -24.71 -20.97
CA GLU A 166 19.41 -25.37 -20.84
C GLU A 166 19.90 -25.23 -19.39
N ASN A 167 19.43 -26.13 -18.52
CA ASN A 167 20.33 -27.10 -17.90
C ASN A 167 19.51 -28.25 -17.32
N ALA A 168 19.53 -29.39 -18.00
CA ALA A 168 19.10 -30.65 -17.44
C ALA A 168 20.20 -31.15 -16.50
N HIS A 169 19.92 -31.23 -15.20
CA HIS A 169 20.53 -32.25 -14.38
C HIS A 169 19.47 -32.92 -13.51
N ASP A 170 19.31 -34.20 -13.85
CA ASP A 170 18.59 -35.29 -13.24
C ASP A 170 18.76 -35.36 -11.72
N ASP A 171 17.65 -35.41 -10.98
CA ASP A 171 17.57 -36.30 -9.83
C ASP A 171 16.11 -36.76 -9.68
N SER A 172 15.97 -38.07 -9.85
CA SER A 172 14.74 -38.84 -9.84
C SER A 172 14.39 -39.29 -8.43
N GLY A 173 13.10 -39.32 -8.10
CA GLY A 173 12.55 -39.91 -6.87
C GLY A 173 11.11 -39.46 -6.69
N ASP A 174 10.18 -39.94 -7.51
CA ASP A 174 9.46 -41.24 -7.36
C ASP A 174 8.72 -41.38 -6.02
N GLY A 175 7.43 -41.73 -6.14
CA GLY A 175 6.51 -41.87 -5.02
C GLY A 175 5.08 -41.46 -5.35
N ALA A 176 4.53 -42.03 -6.42
CA ALA A 176 3.13 -41.91 -6.80
C ALA A 176 2.19 -42.62 -5.80
N GLU A 177 0.95 -42.12 -5.80
CA GLU A 177 -0.25 -42.62 -5.12
C GLU A 177 -0.46 -44.14 -5.20
N THR A 178 -1.22 -44.68 -4.23
CA THR A 178 -2.38 -45.51 -4.55
C THR A 178 -3.34 -45.66 -3.36
N GLU A 179 -4.63 -45.53 -3.68
CA GLU A 179 -5.82 -45.80 -2.88
C GLU A 179 -5.89 -47.24 -2.33
N ALA A 180 -6.64 -47.44 -1.24
CA ALA A 180 -7.95 -48.13 -1.24
C ALA A 180 -8.26 -48.98 0.01
N ALA A 181 -9.48 -48.75 0.52
CA ALA A 181 -10.43 -49.72 1.08
C ALA A 181 -10.17 -50.48 2.40
N ASP A 182 -10.89 -50.03 3.43
CA ASP A 182 -11.83 -50.75 4.30
C ASP A 182 -11.91 -52.29 4.17
N THR A 183 -11.68 -53.01 5.28
CA THR A 183 -12.42 -54.24 5.65
C THR A 183 -12.34 -54.51 7.17
N LYS A 184 -13.41 -54.16 7.87
CA LYS A 184 -14.17 -54.98 8.85
C LYS A 184 -13.52 -56.30 9.33
N LYS A 185 -13.20 -56.43 10.64
CA LYS A 185 -13.57 -57.57 11.54
C LYS A 185 -12.95 -57.40 12.95
N ALA A 186 -13.76 -57.02 13.94
CA ALA A 186 -13.57 -57.40 15.34
C ALA A 186 -14.94 -57.56 15.99
N SER A 187 -15.46 -58.79 15.88
CA SER A 187 -16.57 -59.31 16.66
C SER A 187 -15.99 -60.25 17.71
N ALA A 188 -16.50 -60.10 18.92
CA ALA A 188 -16.34 -60.86 20.16
C ALA A 188 -15.97 -62.34 20.05
N ALA A 189 -15.13 -62.80 20.99
CA ALA A 189 -15.40 -63.91 21.90
C ALA A 189 -14.41 -63.83 23.08
#